data_AF-V9LHR3-F1
#
_entry.id   AF-V9LHR3-F1
#
_cell.length_a   1.000
_cell.length_b   1.000
_cell.length_c   1.000
_cell.angle_alpha   90.00
_cell.angle_beta   90.00
_cell.angle_gamma   90.00
#
_symmetry.space_group_name_H-M   'P 1'
#
loop_
_entity.id
_entity.type
_entity.pdbx_description
1 polymer ?
#
loop_
_entity_poly.entity_id
_entity_poly.type
_entity_poly.pdbx_seq_one_letter_code
_entity_poly.pdbx_strand_id
1 'polypeptide(L)'
;HFKLSLPATYAYCGRVNIPPDPTIEKGQKGVSVFIKTPLSAYGCVGVLSYMFDDQQISLLFSNPLDQLKYNVEYALYIPDQTTPTDEALYNNMYYHLSETKSFTKASLGRGNATLQIVTDQMEVTATMANEKSKAIIKLQVGDASSTPFRPN
;
A
#
# COMPACT_ATOMS: atom_id res chain seq x y z
N HIS A 1 12.08 18.87 -1.05
CA HIS A 1 11.71 18.48 0.32
C HIS A 1 10.65 17.41 0.16
N PHE A 2 11.01 16.14 0.32
CA PHE A 2 10.11 15.04 0.02
C PHE A 2 9.21 14.75 1.23
N LYS A 3 7.90 14.79 1.03
CA LYS A 3 6.90 14.48 2.06
C LYS A 3 5.78 13.64 1.46
N LEU A 4 5.15 12.81 2.29
CA LEU A 4 3.89 12.19 1.94
C LEU A 4 2.76 13.12 2.36
N SER A 5 1.80 13.35 1.47
CA SER A 5 0.68 14.24 1.71
C SER A 5 -0.59 13.77 1.02
N LEU A 6 -1.71 14.45 1.28
CA LEU A 6 -2.99 14.21 0.64
C LEU A 6 -3.42 12.72 0.71
N PRO A 7 -3.47 12.12 1.92
CA PRO A 7 -3.90 10.74 2.02
C PRO A 7 -5.35 10.60 1.55
N ALA A 8 -5.61 9.51 0.84
CA ALA A 8 -6.95 9.12 0.44
C ALA A 8 -7.15 7.63 0.70
N THR A 9 -8.36 7.25 1.11
CA THR A 9 -8.68 5.85 1.43
C THR A 9 -9.99 5.45 0.80
N TYR A 10 -10.01 4.26 0.21
CA TYR A 10 -11.23 3.57 -0.19
C TYR A 10 -11.34 2.27 0.58
N ALA A 11 -12.50 2.02 1.19
CA ALA A 11 -12.78 0.77 1.88
C ALA A 11 -13.86 0.00 1.12
N TYR A 12 -13.47 -1.10 0.46
CA TYR A 12 -14.43 -2.03 -0.12
C TYR A 12 -15.23 -2.74 0.98
N CYS A 13 -14.54 -3.17 2.03
CA CYS A 13 -15.17 -3.65 3.26
C CYS A 13 -14.30 -3.36 4.49
N GLY A 14 -14.95 -3.27 5.65
CA GLY A 14 -14.31 -2.76 6.87
C GLY A 14 -14.45 -1.24 7.00
N ARG A 15 -13.64 -0.65 7.87
CA ARG A 15 -13.61 0.79 8.12
C ARG A 15 -12.24 1.25 8.59
N VAL A 16 -11.99 2.54 8.41
CA VAL A 16 -10.87 3.25 9.03
C VAL A 16 -11.12 3.38 10.53
N ASN A 17 -10.18 2.91 11.35
CA ASN A 17 -10.21 3.07 12.80
C ASN A 17 -9.27 4.18 13.27
N ILE A 18 -8.07 4.23 12.69
CA ILE A 18 -7.13 5.35 12.83
C ILE A 18 -6.87 5.88 11.43
N PRO A 19 -7.24 7.14 11.13
CA PRO A 19 -7.05 7.71 9.80
C PRO A 19 -5.56 7.85 9.47
N PRO A 20 -5.19 7.82 8.18
CA PRO A 20 -3.85 8.17 7.74
C PRO A 20 -3.50 9.61 8.14
N ASP A 21 -2.24 9.81 8.53
CA ASP A 21 -1.72 11.13 8.86
C ASP A 21 -1.78 12.05 7.62
N PRO A 22 -2.29 13.28 7.74
CA PRO A 22 -2.50 14.17 6.60
C PRO A 22 -1.19 14.57 5.90
N THR A 23 -0.07 14.52 6.64
CA THR A 23 1.26 14.77 6.12
C THR A 23 2.29 14.00 6.94
N ILE A 24 3.26 13.37 6.26
CA ILE A 24 4.40 12.69 6.89
C ILE A 24 5.68 13.28 6.29
N GLU A 25 6.43 14.00 7.12
CA GLU A 25 7.69 14.63 6.74
C GLU A 25 8.82 13.60 6.58
N LYS A 26 9.87 13.97 5.83
CA LYS A 26 11.07 13.13 5.68
C LYS A 26 11.64 12.72 7.04
N GLY A 27 11.87 11.41 7.21
CA GLY A 27 12.40 10.84 8.46
C GLY A 27 11.35 10.65 9.56
N GLN A 28 10.11 11.06 9.35
CA GLN A 28 9.00 10.77 10.25
C GLN A 28 8.27 9.49 9.84
N LYS A 29 7.41 9.00 10.73
CA LYS A 29 6.53 7.86 10.49
C LYS A 29 5.09 8.25 10.80
N GLY A 30 4.18 7.78 9.95
CA GLY A 30 2.74 7.83 10.22
C GLY A 30 2.18 6.45 10.53
N VAL A 31 0.99 6.42 11.13
CA VAL A 31 0.28 5.16 11.45
C VAL A 31 -1.20 5.29 11.15
N SER A 32 -1.69 4.39 10.30
CA SER A 32 -3.13 4.20 10.03
C SER A 32 -3.56 2.79 10.40
N VAL A 33 -4.80 2.64 10.86
CA VAL A 33 -5.37 1.34 11.24
C VAL A 33 -6.71 1.15 10.57
N PHE A 34 -6.85 0.04 9.86
CA PHE A 34 -8.08 -0.41 9.22
C PHE A 34 -8.57 -1.67 9.91
N ILE A 35 -9.87 -1.73 10.20
CA ILE A 35 -10.48 -2.86 10.91
C ILE A 35 -11.71 -3.35 10.16
N LYS A 36 -12.03 -4.63 10.32
CA LYS A 36 -13.33 -5.15 9.86
C LYS A 36 -14.48 -4.41 10.56
N THR A 37 -15.61 -4.34 9.90
CA THR A 37 -16.84 -3.82 10.52
C THR A 37 -17.28 -4.79 11.64
N PRO A 38 -17.64 -4.30 12.83
CA PRO A 38 -18.21 -5.14 13.88
C PRO A 38 -19.42 -5.92 13.36
N LEU A 39 -19.58 -7.18 13.79
CA LEU A 39 -20.66 -8.08 13.35
C LEU A 39 -20.72 -8.41 11.85
N SER A 40 -19.76 -7.93 11.05
CA SER A 40 -19.61 -8.33 9.64
C SER A 40 -18.90 -9.68 9.50
N ALA A 41 -19.35 -10.47 8.54
CA ALA A 41 -18.70 -11.70 8.07
C ALA A 41 -17.54 -11.42 7.10
N TYR A 42 -17.32 -10.16 6.72
CA TYR A 42 -16.22 -9.76 5.85
C TYR A 42 -14.98 -9.36 6.65
N GLY A 43 -13.83 -9.43 5.99
CA GLY A 43 -12.55 -8.98 6.52
C GLY A 43 -12.40 -7.46 6.44
N CYS A 44 -11.19 -7.01 6.07
CA CYS A 44 -10.86 -5.62 5.87
C CYS A 44 -10.10 -5.48 4.54
N VAL A 45 -10.71 -4.81 3.57
CA VAL A 45 -10.22 -4.71 2.20
C VAL A 45 -10.36 -3.28 1.69
N GLY A 46 -9.30 -2.73 1.10
CA GLY A 46 -9.31 -1.36 0.61
C GLY A 46 -8.02 -0.92 -0.04
N VAL A 47 -7.95 0.37 -0.32
CA VAL A 47 -6.80 1.06 -0.88
C VAL A 47 -6.47 2.28 -0.02
N LEU A 48 -5.18 2.48 0.25
CA LEU A 48 -4.62 3.69 0.84
C LEU A 48 -3.71 4.33 -0.20
N SER A 49 -3.93 5.59 -0.53
CA SER A 49 -3.04 6.36 -1.39
C SER A 49 -2.43 7.53 -0.66
N TYR A 50 -1.22 7.90 -1.06
CA TYR A 50 -0.54 9.15 -0.69
C TYR A 50 0.07 9.79 -1.93
N MET A 51 0.23 11.10 -1.89
CA MET A 51 1.07 11.84 -2.82
C MET A 51 2.48 11.98 -2.24
N PHE A 52 3.48 11.53 -2.99
CA PHE A 52 4.88 11.86 -2.78
C PHE A 52 5.26 12.93 -3.80
N ASP A 53 5.31 14.19 -3.35
CA ASP A 53 5.29 15.36 -4.23
C ASP A 53 4.14 15.26 -5.27
N ASP A 54 4.43 15.13 -6.56
CA ASP A 54 3.43 15.02 -7.63
C ASP A 54 3.10 13.57 -8.02
N GLN A 55 3.75 12.58 -7.39
CA GLN A 55 3.59 11.17 -7.73
C GLN A 55 2.69 10.44 -6.73
N GLN A 56 1.62 9.83 -7.22
CA GLN A 56 0.74 9.02 -6.37
C GLN A 56 1.37 7.65 -6.08
N ILE A 57 1.27 7.22 -4.83
CA ILE A 57 1.56 5.86 -4.35
C ILE A 57 0.24 5.29 -3.83
N SER A 58 -0.15 4.11 -4.32
CA SER A 58 -1.37 3.42 -3.89
C SER A 58 -1.02 2.02 -3.37
N LEU A 59 -1.50 1.73 -2.16
CA LEU A 59 -1.33 0.47 -1.47
C LEU A 59 -2.69 -0.20 -1.33
N LEU A 60 -2.88 -1.32 -2.01
CA LEU A 60 -4.03 -2.19 -1.79
C LEU A 60 -3.74 -3.14 -0.64
N PHE A 61 -4.72 -3.34 0.22
CA PHE A 61 -4.68 -4.37 1.26
C PHE A 61 -5.99 -5.17 1.23
N SER A 62 -5.87 -6.49 1.29
CA SER A 62 -7.00 -7.42 1.36
C SER A 62 -6.74 -8.43 2.46
N ASN A 63 -7.35 -8.22 3.62
CA ASN A 63 -7.24 -9.09 4.77
C ASN A 63 -8.57 -9.80 5.02
N PRO A 64 -8.77 -11.02 4.51
CA PRO A 64 -10.02 -11.76 4.68
C PRO A 64 -10.25 -12.17 6.14
N LEU A 65 -11.52 -12.35 6.52
CA LEU A 65 -11.86 -12.83 7.87
C LEU A 65 -11.35 -14.26 8.11
N ASP A 66 -11.56 -15.13 7.12
CA ASP A 66 -11.12 -16.53 7.14
C ASP A 66 -9.78 -16.69 6.41
N GLN A 67 -8.70 -16.50 7.16
CA GLN A 67 -7.33 -16.71 6.67
C GLN A 67 -6.92 -18.19 6.58
N LEU A 68 -7.77 -19.14 7.01
CA LEU A 68 -7.52 -20.56 6.75
C LEU A 68 -7.90 -20.92 5.31
N LYS A 69 -8.90 -20.23 4.76
CA LYS A 69 -9.40 -20.44 3.40
C LYS A 69 -8.80 -19.49 2.36
N TYR A 70 -8.52 -18.25 2.75
CA TYR A 70 -8.06 -17.21 1.84
C TYR A 70 -6.74 -16.58 2.31
N ASN A 71 -5.81 -16.36 1.40
CA ASN A 71 -4.58 -15.63 1.70
C ASN A 71 -4.86 -14.14 1.88
N VAL A 72 -3.97 -13.46 2.61
CA VAL A 72 -3.91 -12.01 2.61
C VAL A 72 -3.25 -11.56 1.32
N GLU A 73 -3.81 -10.56 0.67
CA GLU A 73 -3.21 -9.96 -0.52
C GLU A 73 -2.88 -8.50 -0.28
N TYR A 74 -1.81 -8.03 -0.90
CA TYR A 74 -1.51 -6.60 -0.98
C TYR A 74 -0.80 -6.29 -2.28
N ALA A 75 -0.98 -5.06 -2.74
CA ALA A 75 -0.34 -4.59 -3.96
C ALA A 75 0.17 -3.18 -3.77
N LEU A 76 1.24 -2.87 -4.47
CA LEU A 76 1.80 -1.54 -4.57
C LEU A 76 1.65 -1.05 -6.02
N TYR A 77 1.13 0.16 -6.18
CA TYR A 77 0.90 0.76 -7.48
C TYR A 77 1.31 2.23 -7.50
N ILE A 78 2.04 2.64 -8.53
CA ILE A 78 2.39 4.02 -8.82
C ILE A 78 1.79 4.36 -10.19
N PRO A 79 0.59 4.94 -10.25
CA PRO A 79 -0.04 5.23 -11.54
C PRO A 79 0.71 6.34 -12.29
N ASP A 80 0.72 6.26 -13.62
CA ASP A 80 1.37 7.26 -14.49
C ASP A 80 0.72 8.66 -14.35
N GLN A 81 -0.56 8.69 -13.98
CA GLN A 81 -1.32 9.91 -13.71
C GLN A 81 -2.06 9.74 -12.38
N THR A 82 -2.23 10.83 -11.63
CA THR A 82 -3.04 10.81 -10.41
C THR A 82 -4.46 10.35 -10.74
N THR A 83 -4.94 9.34 -10.02
CA THR A 83 -6.28 8.80 -10.14
C THR A 83 -6.99 8.85 -8.78
N PRO A 84 -8.32 9.05 -8.73
CA PRO A 84 -9.06 9.02 -7.48
C PRO A 84 -8.87 7.71 -6.73
N THR A 85 -8.74 7.78 -5.40
CA THR A 85 -8.74 6.58 -4.55
C THR A 85 -10.17 6.13 -4.32
N ASP A 86 -10.69 5.34 -5.25
CA ASP A 86 -12.08 4.91 -5.29
C ASP A 86 -12.23 3.41 -5.65
N GLU A 87 -13.48 3.01 -5.92
CA GLU A 87 -13.82 1.65 -6.33
C GLU A 87 -13.16 1.25 -7.65
N ALA A 88 -13.00 2.17 -8.60
CA ALA A 88 -12.38 1.88 -9.88
C ALA A 88 -10.89 1.58 -9.70
N LEU A 89 -10.19 2.38 -8.90
CA LEU A 89 -8.78 2.10 -8.55
C LEU A 89 -8.64 0.75 -7.83
N TYR A 90 -9.51 0.47 -6.87
CA TYR A 90 -9.54 -0.83 -6.19
C TYR A 90 -9.71 -2.00 -7.17
N ASN A 91 -10.73 -1.94 -8.03
CA ASN A 91 -11.00 -3.01 -8.98
C ASN A 91 -9.84 -3.21 -9.97
N ASN A 92 -9.23 -2.11 -10.42
CA ASN A 92 -8.05 -2.17 -11.28
C ASN A 92 -6.88 -2.88 -10.58
N MET A 93 -6.51 -2.44 -9.37
CA MET A 93 -5.42 -3.05 -8.61
C MET A 93 -5.69 -4.50 -8.21
N TYR A 94 -6.95 -4.86 -7.92
CA TYR A 94 -7.27 -6.19 -7.42
C TYR A 94 -7.44 -7.23 -8.53
N TYR A 95 -8.11 -6.87 -9.63
CA TYR A 95 -8.57 -7.79 -10.67
C TYR A 95 -7.92 -7.59 -12.04
N HIS A 96 -7.51 -6.37 -12.42
CA HIS A 96 -7.20 -6.06 -13.81
C HIS A 96 -5.71 -5.80 -14.09
N LEU A 97 -4.97 -5.24 -13.14
CA LEU A 97 -3.55 -4.95 -13.31
C LEU A 97 -2.72 -6.24 -13.23
N SER A 98 -1.79 -6.38 -14.17
CA SER A 98 -0.74 -7.39 -14.16
C SER A 98 0.57 -6.77 -13.70
N GLU A 99 1.53 -7.60 -13.26
CA GLU A 99 2.87 -7.15 -12.87
C GLU A 99 3.52 -6.24 -13.93
N THR A 100 3.98 -5.07 -13.51
CA THR A 100 4.73 -4.11 -14.34
C THR A 100 5.82 -3.45 -13.49
N LYS A 101 6.57 -2.51 -14.08
CA LYS A 101 7.50 -1.67 -13.31
C LYS A 101 6.80 -0.76 -12.30
N SER A 102 5.52 -0.47 -12.51
CA SER A 102 4.73 0.46 -11.70
C SER A 102 3.66 -0.23 -10.85
N PHE A 103 3.43 -1.53 -11.03
CA PHE A 103 2.47 -2.33 -10.28
C PHE A 103 3.06 -3.68 -9.87
N THR A 104 2.94 -4.03 -8.60
CA THR A 104 3.28 -5.36 -8.12
C THR A 104 2.33 -5.82 -7.02
N LYS A 105 2.03 -7.12 -6.95
CA LYS A 105 1.06 -7.72 -6.04
C LYS A 105 1.61 -9.01 -5.44
N ALA A 106 1.34 -9.22 -4.16
CA ALA A 106 1.66 -10.45 -3.46
C ALA A 106 0.44 -11.03 -2.75
N SER A 107 0.42 -12.36 -2.67
CA SER A 107 -0.53 -13.15 -1.90
C SER A 107 0.27 -13.98 -0.89
N LEU A 108 -0.01 -13.82 0.41
CA LEU A 108 0.65 -14.58 1.46
C LEU A 108 -0.35 -15.23 2.41
N GLY A 109 -0.05 -16.46 2.79
CA GLY A 109 -0.69 -17.15 3.91
C GLY A 109 -0.12 -16.63 5.23
N ARG A 110 0.95 -17.26 5.74
CA ARG A 110 1.69 -16.78 6.93
C ARG A 110 3.11 -16.38 6.56
N GLY A 111 3.69 -15.47 7.35
CA GLY A 111 5.07 -15.03 7.19
C GLY A 111 5.14 -13.60 6.72
N ASN A 112 6.14 -13.30 5.89
CA ASN A 112 6.34 -11.96 5.34
C ASN A 112 6.58 -12.00 3.84
N ALA A 113 6.28 -10.88 3.19
CA ALA A 113 6.60 -10.63 1.80
C ALA A 113 6.99 -9.16 1.67
N THR A 114 7.83 -8.84 0.69
CA THR A 114 8.23 -7.47 0.35
C THR A 114 7.96 -7.22 -1.12
N LEU A 115 7.27 -6.11 -1.40
CA LEU A 115 7.08 -5.53 -2.71
C LEU A 115 7.97 -4.30 -2.86
N GLN A 116 8.49 -4.05 -4.06
CA GLN A 116 9.37 -2.93 -4.33
C GLN A 116 9.08 -2.36 -5.72
N ILE A 117 8.97 -1.05 -5.82
CA ILE A 117 8.96 -0.31 -7.08
C ILE A 117 10.04 0.78 -7.02
N VAL A 118 10.84 0.86 -8.08
CA VAL A 118 11.85 1.89 -8.26
C VAL A 118 11.48 2.73 -9.48
N THR A 119 11.39 4.03 -9.30
CA THR A 119 11.18 5.04 -10.34
C THR A 119 12.40 5.96 -10.41
N ASP A 120 12.43 6.90 -11.35
CA ASP A 120 13.50 7.88 -11.45
C ASP A 120 13.54 8.86 -10.26
N GLN A 121 12.43 9.02 -9.55
CA GLN A 121 12.28 9.99 -8.45
C GLN A 121 12.32 9.34 -7.07
N MET A 122 11.77 8.13 -6.95
CA MET A 122 11.59 7.46 -5.66
C MET A 122 11.72 5.96 -5.74
N GLU A 123 12.10 5.37 -4.62
CA GLU A 123 12.02 3.96 -4.31
C GLU A 123 10.96 3.73 -3.24
N VAL A 124 10.01 2.84 -3.52
CA VAL A 124 8.93 2.49 -2.60
C VAL A 124 9.01 1.01 -2.27
N THR A 125 9.10 0.69 -0.99
CA THR A 125 9.09 -0.68 -0.47
C THR A 125 7.90 -0.88 0.44
N ALA A 126 7.10 -1.91 0.19
CA ALA A 126 6.01 -2.32 1.07
C ALA A 126 6.30 -3.72 1.59
N THR A 127 6.50 -3.86 2.91
CA THR A 127 6.68 -5.17 3.55
C THR A 127 5.44 -5.52 4.36
N MET A 128 4.79 -6.62 4.01
CA MET A 128 3.71 -7.18 4.81
C MET A 128 4.25 -8.29 5.71
N ALA A 129 3.84 -8.28 6.98
CA ALA A 129 3.92 -9.42 7.88
C ALA A 129 2.50 -9.86 8.26
N ASN A 130 2.20 -11.15 8.12
CA ASN A 130 0.93 -11.74 8.57
C ASN A 130 1.20 -12.80 9.64
N GLU A 131 0.90 -12.45 10.89
CA GLU A 131 0.99 -13.35 12.04
C GLU A 131 -0.32 -13.39 12.81
N LYS A 132 -0.82 -14.61 13.08
CA LYS A 132 -1.99 -14.86 13.95
C LYS A 132 -3.14 -13.88 13.70
N SER A 133 -3.56 -13.77 12.43
CA SER A 133 -4.65 -12.92 11.90
C SER A 133 -4.49 -11.40 12.03
N LYS A 134 -3.28 -10.90 12.34
CA LYS A 134 -2.93 -9.48 12.22
C LYS A 134 -1.94 -9.29 11.07
N ALA A 135 -2.41 -8.62 10.02
CA ALA A 135 -1.56 -8.16 8.94
C ALA A 135 -1.03 -6.76 9.26
N ILE A 136 0.28 -6.59 9.21
CA ILE A 136 0.97 -5.30 9.35
C ILE A 136 1.70 -5.04 8.05
N ILE A 137 1.42 -3.89 7.42
CA ILE A 137 2.16 -3.43 6.25
C ILE A 137 3.03 -2.25 6.68
N LYS A 138 4.32 -2.34 6.40
CA LYS A 138 5.27 -1.23 6.52
C LYS A 138 5.56 -0.69 5.13
N LEU A 139 5.11 0.53 4.84
CA LEU A 139 5.44 1.26 3.63
C LEU A 139 6.63 2.18 3.91
N GLN A 140 7.68 2.07 3.11
CA GLN A 140 8.87 2.93 3.16
C GLN A 140 9.03 3.59 1.81
N VAL A 141 9.26 4.90 1.84
CA VAL A 141 9.49 5.71 0.64
C VAL A 141 10.83 6.42 0.83
N GLY A 142 11.71 6.26 -0.15
CA GLY A 142 13.00 6.91 -0.21
C GLY A 142 13.19 7.60 -1.56
N ASP A 143 14.12 8.54 -1.60
CA ASP A 143 14.54 9.16 -2.84
C ASP A 143 15.24 8.08 -3.69
N ALA A 144 14.95 8.01 -4.98
CA ALA A 144 15.73 7.16 -5.87
C ALA A 144 17.16 7.69 -5.84
N SER A 145 18.07 7.01 -5.14
CA SER A 145 19.47 7.41 -5.17
C SER A 145 19.90 7.37 -6.62
N SER A 146 20.12 8.53 -7.25
CA SER A 146 21.02 8.61 -8.38
C SER A 146 22.28 7.89 -7.90
N THR A 147 22.54 6.73 -8.51
CA THR A 147 23.70 5.89 -8.23
C THR A 147 24.88 6.78 -7.85
N PRO A 148 25.49 6.64 -6.66
CA PRO A 148 26.77 7.29 -6.46
C PRO A 148 27.68 6.71 -7.53
N PHE A 149 28.19 7.61 -8.37
CA PHE A 149 29.31 7.43 -9.27
C PHE A 149 30.21 6.30 -8.77
N ARG A 150 30.30 5.19 -9.52
CA ARG A 150 31.37 4.21 -9.29
C ARG A 150 32.63 4.82 -9.90
N PRO A 151 33.65 5.24 -9.14
CA PRO A 151 34.92 5.55 -9.74
C PRO A 151 35.58 4.24 -10.19
N ASN A 152 36.14 4.30 -11.40
CA ASN A 152 36.94 3.32 -12.16
C ASN A 152 37.32 2.00 -11.48
#